data_AF-A0A397VMM5-F1
#
_entry.id   AF-A0A397VMM5-F1
#
_cell.length_a   1.000
_cell.length_b   1.000
_cell.length_c   1.000
_cell.angle_alpha   90.00
_cell.angle_beta   90.00
_cell.angle_gamma   90.00
#
_symmetry.space_group_name_H-M   'P 1'
#
loop_
_entity.id
_entity.type
_entity.pdbx_description
1 polymer ?
#
loop_
_entity_poly.entity_id
_entity_poly.type
_entity_poly.pdbx_seq_one_letter_code
_entity_poly.pdbx_strand_id
1 'polypeptide(L)'
;MASWQGPAIWIYNDAMFNEHDFNSLLNIHEGGKRDDSTKIGKFGIGFNSCFHFTDVPSFVSGEYISFLDPHEKFLPKQRGIQINFLEDENFRKLFNDQLASYIGIEGCGFDKKYEGTLFRLPLRIHQSEICDEIFNTSDVLKFL
;
A
#
# COMPACT_ATOMS: atom_id res chain seq x y z
N MET A 1 9.43 5.28 8.86
CA MET A 1 8.39 4.23 9.06
C MET A 1 8.96 2.96 9.70
N ALA A 2 9.84 3.05 10.70
CA ALA A 2 10.55 1.87 11.25
C ALA A 2 9.62 0.85 11.92
N SER A 3 8.57 1.30 12.61
CA SER A 3 7.54 0.45 13.24
C SER A 3 6.74 -0.41 12.25
N TRP A 4 6.83 -0.12 10.94
CA TRP A 4 6.08 -0.79 9.87
C TRP A 4 6.95 -1.76 9.04
N GLN A 5 8.15 -2.09 9.52
CA GLN A 5 9.06 -3.08 8.92
C GLN A 5 8.83 -4.51 9.46
N GLY A 6 7.81 -4.70 10.29
CA GLY A 6 7.44 -6.01 10.86
C GLY A 6 6.64 -6.91 9.91
N PRO A 7 5.96 -7.95 10.48
CA PRO A 7 5.10 -8.85 9.72
C PRO A 7 4.06 -8.11 8.88
N ALA A 8 3.78 -8.64 7.68
CA ALA A 8 2.86 -8.00 6.73
C ALA A 8 2.02 -9.05 6.00
N ILE A 9 0.85 -8.63 5.54
CA ILE A 9 0.03 -9.37 4.58
C ILE A 9 0.49 -8.95 3.18
N TRP A 10 0.75 -9.94 2.32
CA TRP A 10 1.11 -9.75 0.93
C TRP A 10 -0.06 -10.15 0.04
N ILE A 11 -0.40 -9.31 -0.93
CA ILE A 11 -1.50 -9.58 -1.87
C ILE A 11 -0.98 -9.28 -3.28
N TYR A 12 -1.06 -10.27 -4.15
CA TYR A 12 -0.65 -10.16 -5.55
C TYR A 12 -1.85 -10.18 -6.50
N ASN A 13 -1.72 -9.42 -7.57
CA ASN A 13 -2.65 -9.35 -8.69
C ASN A 13 -1.86 -9.14 -9.99
N ASP A 14 -2.29 -9.76 -11.09
CA ASP A 14 -1.61 -9.72 -12.39
C ASP A 14 -1.92 -8.47 -13.23
N ALA A 15 -2.91 -7.66 -12.84
CA ALA A 15 -3.15 -6.34 -13.41
C ALA A 15 -2.26 -5.26 -12.79
N MET A 16 -1.90 -4.27 -13.59
CA MET A 16 -1.13 -3.09 -13.17
C MET A 16 -2.06 -1.90 -12.87
N PHE A 17 -1.72 -1.17 -11.81
CA PHE A 17 -2.29 0.13 -11.51
C PHE A 17 -1.71 1.20 -12.44
N ASN A 18 -2.58 2.09 -12.91
CA ASN A 18 -2.19 3.33 -13.57
C ASN A 18 -2.29 4.53 -12.60
N GLU A 19 -1.91 5.71 -13.07
CA GLU A 19 -1.95 6.96 -12.29
C GLU A 19 -3.38 7.31 -11.82
N HIS A 20 -4.40 7.05 -12.64
CA HIS A 20 -5.79 7.27 -12.25
C HIS A 20 -6.21 6.36 -11.10
N ASP A 21 -5.78 5.09 -11.10
CA ASP A 21 -6.06 4.15 -10.01
C ASP A 21 -5.39 4.60 -8.71
N PHE A 22 -4.13 5.08 -8.78
CA PHE A 22 -3.43 5.64 -7.62
C PHE A 22 -4.14 6.88 -7.06
N ASN A 23 -4.50 7.84 -7.91
CA ASN A 23 -5.26 9.02 -7.49
C ASN A 23 -6.63 8.65 -6.90
N SER A 24 -7.28 7.62 -7.45
CA SER A 24 -8.53 7.10 -6.90
C SER A 24 -8.32 6.55 -5.48
N LEU A 25 -7.23 5.82 -5.22
CA LEU A 25 -6.88 5.30 -3.89
C LEU A 25 -6.66 6.42 -2.84
N LEU A 26 -6.00 7.52 -3.22
CA LEU A 26 -5.78 8.66 -2.33
C LEU A 26 -7.09 9.33 -1.88
N ASN A 27 -8.08 9.36 -2.77
CA ASN A 27 -9.36 10.03 -2.55
C ASN A 27 -10.38 9.17 -1.80
N ILE A 28 -10.06 7.90 -1.49
CA ILE A 28 -10.99 6.99 -0.79
C ILE A 28 -11.40 7.54 0.59
N HIS A 29 -10.49 8.23 1.27
CA HIS A 29 -10.73 8.81 2.59
C HIS A 29 -11.69 10.02 2.58
N GLU A 30 -11.90 10.69 1.44
CA GLU A 30 -12.71 11.92 1.40
C GLU A 30 -14.22 11.68 1.38
N GLY A 31 -14.69 10.44 1.52
CA GLY A 31 -16.11 10.16 1.58
C GLY A 31 -16.82 10.63 0.31
N GLY A 32 -16.33 10.18 -0.85
CA GLY A 32 -16.93 10.45 -2.14
C GLY A 32 -18.36 9.92 -2.20
N LYS A 33 -19.34 10.78 -1.95
CA LYS A 33 -20.72 10.57 -2.37
C LYS A 33 -20.71 10.22 -3.86
N ARG A 34 -21.10 8.97 -4.11
CA ARG A 34 -21.77 8.45 -5.30
C ARG A 34 -22.23 9.54 -6.28
N ASP A 35 -21.56 9.65 -7.42
CA ASP A 35 -22.19 10.22 -8.62
C ASP A 35 -21.95 9.37 -9.88
N ASP A 36 -21.63 8.08 -9.69
CA ASP A 36 -21.63 7.13 -10.79
C ASP A 36 -22.27 5.81 -10.34
N SER A 37 -23.61 5.78 -10.39
CA SER A 37 -24.44 4.62 -10.04
C SER A 37 -24.22 3.40 -10.95
N THR A 38 -23.39 3.53 -11.99
CA THR A 38 -23.04 2.45 -12.93
C THR A 38 -21.77 1.68 -12.55
N LYS A 39 -20.98 2.15 -11.59
CA LYS A 39 -19.67 1.57 -11.23
C LYS A 39 -19.65 0.97 -9.82
N ILE A 40 -20.57 0.05 -9.55
CA ILE A 40 -20.51 -0.80 -8.36
C ILE A 40 -19.18 -1.61 -8.41
N GLY A 41 -18.29 -1.40 -7.44
CA GLY A 41 -17.12 -2.26 -7.23
C GLY A 41 -15.73 -1.70 -7.57
N LYS A 42 -15.60 -0.44 -8.02
CA LYS A 42 -14.28 0.14 -8.36
C LYS A 42 -13.81 1.15 -7.30
N PHE A 43 -12.92 0.69 -6.41
CA PHE A 43 -11.95 1.53 -5.66
C PHE A 43 -12.42 2.34 -4.45
N GLY A 44 -13.31 1.88 -3.58
CA GLY A 44 -13.58 2.63 -2.34
C GLY A 44 -13.78 1.77 -1.10
N ILE A 45 -14.83 0.95 -1.12
CA ILE A 45 -15.27 0.25 0.09
C ILE A 45 -14.39 -0.97 0.39
N GLY A 46 -13.94 -1.69 -0.65
CA GLY A 46 -13.12 -2.88 -0.50
C GLY A 46 -11.71 -2.57 0.03
N PHE A 47 -11.06 -1.53 -0.50
CA PHE A 47 -9.72 -1.14 -0.05
C PHE A 47 -9.71 -0.66 1.41
N ASN A 48 -10.81 -0.03 1.87
CA ASN A 48 -10.94 0.39 3.27
C ASN A 48 -10.78 -0.75 4.27
N SER A 49 -11.06 -2.00 3.88
CA SER A 49 -10.83 -3.15 4.75
C SER A 49 -9.34 -3.35 5.10
N CYS A 50 -8.41 -2.87 4.27
CA CYS A 50 -6.98 -2.91 4.58
C CYS A 50 -6.65 -2.12 5.85
N PHE A 51 -7.41 -1.08 6.15
CA PHE A 51 -7.22 -0.23 7.32
C PHE A 51 -7.57 -0.91 8.65
N HIS A 52 -8.24 -2.07 8.64
CA HIS A 52 -8.32 -2.91 9.84
C HIS A 52 -6.95 -3.47 10.23
N PHE A 53 -6.07 -3.75 9.26
CA PHE A 53 -4.77 -4.38 9.49
C PHE A 53 -3.61 -3.39 9.55
N THR A 54 -3.65 -2.30 8.78
CA THR A 54 -2.50 -1.41 8.57
C THR A 54 -2.91 0.06 8.48
N ASP A 55 -2.04 0.99 8.89
CA ASP A 55 -2.24 2.42 8.64
C ASP A 55 -1.50 2.91 7.38
N VAL A 56 -0.50 2.17 6.93
CA VAL A 56 0.41 2.58 5.85
C VAL A 56 0.51 1.51 4.77
N PRO A 57 -0.60 1.23 4.06
CA PRO A 57 -0.55 0.29 2.95
C PRO A 57 0.38 0.83 1.86
N SER A 58 1.09 -0.08 1.22
CA SER A 58 2.01 0.25 0.13
C SER A 58 1.93 -0.81 -0.95
N PHE A 59 2.29 -0.45 -2.18
CA PHE A 59 2.26 -1.38 -3.30
C PHE A 59 3.30 -1.07 -4.36
N VAL A 60 3.70 -2.10 -5.09
CA VAL A 60 4.54 -2.01 -6.29
C VAL A 60 3.69 -2.37 -7.50
N SER A 61 3.72 -1.53 -8.55
CA SER A 61 3.04 -1.80 -9.82
C SER A 61 3.77 -1.12 -10.97
N GLY A 62 4.11 -1.87 -12.01
CA GLY A 62 4.91 -1.36 -13.12
C GLY A 62 6.27 -0.85 -12.64
N GLU A 63 6.59 0.40 -12.95
CA GLU A 63 7.84 1.06 -12.52
C GLU A 63 7.70 1.85 -11.21
N TYR A 64 6.56 1.76 -10.56
CA TYR A 64 6.24 2.59 -9.41
C TYR A 64 6.15 1.79 -8.12
N ILE A 65 6.66 2.38 -7.05
CA ILE A 65 6.30 2.04 -5.68
C ILE A 65 5.48 3.17 -5.10
N SER A 66 4.37 2.81 -4.47
CA SER A 66 3.42 3.73 -3.88
C SER A 66 3.28 3.46 -2.39
N PHE A 67 3.31 4.52 -1.59
CA PHE A 67 3.01 4.48 -0.16
C PHE A 67 1.80 5.35 0.11
N LEU A 68 0.85 4.84 0.88
CA LEU A 68 -0.33 5.56 1.33
C LEU A 68 -0.18 5.87 2.81
N ASP A 69 -0.53 7.11 3.18
CA ASP A 69 -0.46 7.63 4.54
C ASP A 69 -1.64 8.59 4.75
N PRO A 70 -2.88 8.07 4.89
CA PRO A 70 -4.08 8.90 4.85
C PRO A 70 -4.16 9.96 5.96
N HIS A 71 -3.44 9.78 7.06
CA HIS A 71 -3.36 10.74 8.18
C HIS A 71 -2.14 11.68 8.11
N GLU A 72 -1.35 11.62 7.02
CA GLU A 72 -0.20 12.49 6.78
C GLU A 72 0.82 12.50 7.93
N LYS A 73 0.99 11.34 8.60
CA LYS A 73 1.81 11.19 9.81
C LYS A 73 3.25 10.80 9.50
N PHE A 74 3.46 10.08 8.40
CA PHE A 74 4.71 9.46 8.03
C PHE A 74 5.32 10.04 6.75
N LEU A 75 4.51 10.66 5.89
CA LEU A 75 4.92 11.37 4.69
C LEU A 75 4.84 12.89 4.91
N PRO A 76 5.69 13.69 4.24
CA PRO A 76 5.73 15.13 4.43
C PRO A 76 4.48 15.82 3.83
N LYS A 77 3.42 15.95 4.64
CA LYS A 77 2.15 16.66 4.31
C LYS A 77 1.47 16.19 3.03
N GLN A 78 1.46 14.88 2.82
CA GLN A 78 0.82 14.27 1.66
C GLN A 78 0.23 12.92 2.05
N ARG A 79 -0.95 12.60 1.52
CA ARG A 79 -1.69 11.36 1.84
C ARG A 79 -1.13 10.11 1.16
N GLY A 80 -0.17 10.30 0.27
CA GLY A 80 0.59 9.24 -0.34
C GLY A 80 1.66 9.80 -1.26
N ILE A 81 2.56 8.92 -1.67
CA ILE A 81 3.62 9.22 -2.62
C ILE A 81 3.75 8.07 -3.60
N GLN A 82 4.04 8.39 -4.84
CA GLN A 82 4.37 7.43 -5.88
C GLN A 82 5.75 7.78 -6.44
N ILE A 83 6.64 6.79 -6.51
CA ILE A 83 8.05 6.98 -6.87
C ILE A 83 8.37 6.04 -8.02
N ASN A 84 8.90 6.58 -9.12
CA ASN A 84 9.46 5.75 -10.19
C ASN A 84 10.82 5.21 -9.73
N PHE A 85 10.86 3.95 -9.31
CA PHE A 85 12.09 3.36 -8.78
C PHE A 85 13.12 3.01 -9.87
N LEU A 86 12.71 2.98 -11.14
CA LEU A 86 13.61 2.77 -12.27
C LEU A 86 14.39 4.05 -12.61
N GLU A 87 13.74 5.21 -12.49
CA GLU A 87 14.36 6.51 -12.78
C GLU A 87 15.11 7.08 -11.56
N ASP A 88 14.63 6.85 -10.34
CA ASP A 88 15.24 7.40 -9.12
C ASP A 88 16.26 6.43 -8.49
N GLU A 89 17.50 6.47 -8.98
CA GLU A 89 18.59 5.69 -8.37
C GLU A 89 18.89 6.07 -6.91
N ASN A 90 18.69 7.34 -6.56
CA ASN A 90 18.99 7.82 -5.22
C ASN A 90 18.00 7.24 -4.23
N PHE A 91 16.72 7.17 -4.61
CA PHE A 91 15.69 6.50 -3.82
C PHE A 91 16.07 5.05 -3.52
N ARG A 92 16.48 4.26 -4.54
CA ARG A 92 16.88 2.86 -4.35
C ARG A 92 18.09 2.71 -3.40
N LYS A 93 19.04 3.64 -3.46
CA LYS A 93 20.24 3.63 -2.59
C LYS A 93 19.91 4.05 -1.15
N LEU A 94 19.14 5.11 -0.98
CA LEU A 94 18.84 5.69 0.33
C LEU A 94 17.78 4.91 1.12
N PHE A 95 16.84 4.26 0.42
CA PHE A 95 15.72 3.56 1.04
C PHE A 95 15.80 2.04 0.82
N ASN A 96 17.01 1.48 0.73
CA ASN A 96 17.23 0.05 0.53
C ASN A 96 16.48 -0.80 1.58
N ASP A 97 16.53 -0.41 2.85
CA ASP A 97 15.83 -1.10 3.94
C ASP A 97 14.31 -1.14 3.73
N GLN A 98 13.73 -0.10 3.13
CA GLN A 98 12.30 -0.05 2.82
C GLN A 98 11.95 -1.01 1.67
N LEU A 99 12.82 -1.12 0.67
CA LEU A 99 12.65 -1.99 -0.50
C LEU A 99 12.94 -3.46 -0.19
N ALA A 100 13.86 -3.74 0.74
CA ALA A 100 14.31 -5.08 1.09
C ALA A 100 13.15 -6.03 1.42
N SER A 101 12.08 -5.52 2.03
CA SER A 101 10.90 -6.32 2.39
C SER A 101 10.13 -6.89 1.19
N TYR A 102 10.24 -6.30 0.01
CA TYR A 102 9.55 -6.75 -1.21
C TYR A 102 10.39 -7.73 -2.03
N ILE A 103 11.72 -7.68 -1.89
CA ILE A 103 12.64 -8.43 -2.75
C ILE A 103 12.39 -9.94 -2.60
N GLY A 104 12.12 -10.60 -3.73
CA GLY A 104 11.86 -12.04 -3.78
C GLY A 104 10.40 -12.45 -3.54
N ILE A 105 9.52 -11.53 -3.15
CA ILE A 105 8.08 -11.77 -3.06
C ILE A 105 7.47 -11.63 -4.46
N GLU A 106 6.87 -12.70 -4.98
CA GLU A 106 6.25 -12.75 -6.32
C GLU A 106 7.17 -12.20 -7.45
N GLY A 107 8.48 -12.41 -7.32
CA GLY A 107 9.45 -11.97 -8.32
C GLY A 107 9.77 -10.47 -8.33
N CYS A 108 9.37 -9.72 -7.29
CA CYS A 108 9.72 -8.30 -7.16
C CYS A 108 11.22 -8.11 -6.88
N GLY A 109 11.88 -7.22 -7.64
CA GLY A 109 13.33 -6.99 -7.55
C GLY A 109 13.80 -5.53 -7.71
N PHE A 110 12.92 -4.61 -8.13
CA PHE A 110 13.23 -3.19 -8.41
C PHE A 110 14.35 -2.93 -9.44
N ASP A 111 14.72 -3.93 -10.23
CA ASP A 111 15.67 -3.87 -11.34
C ASP A 111 14.97 -3.65 -12.69
N LYS A 112 13.67 -3.92 -12.75
CA LYS A 112 12.81 -3.81 -13.94
C LYS A 112 11.37 -3.49 -13.53
N LYS A 113 10.52 -3.23 -14.52
CA LYS A 113 9.07 -3.10 -14.31
C LYS A 113 8.50 -4.38 -13.66
N TYR A 114 7.65 -4.19 -12.68
CA TYR A 114 6.89 -5.25 -12.04
C TYR A 114 5.58 -5.47 -12.81
N GLU A 115 5.46 -6.59 -13.50
CA GLU A 115 4.31 -6.95 -14.33
C GLU A 115 3.15 -7.46 -13.46
N GLY A 116 2.48 -6.53 -12.78
CA GLY A 116 1.36 -6.79 -11.89
C GLY A 116 1.28 -5.74 -10.79
N THR A 117 0.56 -6.07 -9.72
CA THR A 117 0.46 -5.26 -8.50
C THR A 117 0.73 -6.13 -7.28
N LEU A 118 1.69 -5.72 -6.45
CA LEU A 118 2.03 -6.38 -5.20
C LEU A 118 1.77 -5.41 -4.03
N PHE A 119 0.73 -5.67 -3.25
CA PHE A 119 0.44 -4.93 -2.03
C PHE A 119 1.19 -5.51 -0.83
N ARG A 120 1.66 -4.61 0.03
CA ARG A 120 2.22 -4.87 1.35
C ARG A 120 1.37 -4.15 2.39
N LEU A 121 0.76 -4.93 3.28
CA LEU A 121 -0.02 -4.42 4.41
C LEU A 121 0.70 -4.76 5.73
N PRO A 122 1.63 -3.92 6.21
CA PRO A 122 2.33 -4.18 7.46
C PRO A 122 1.37 -4.13 8.64
N LEU A 123 1.40 -5.14 9.50
CA LEU A 123 0.49 -5.24 10.62
C LEU A 123 0.74 -4.13 11.64
N ARG A 124 -0.34 -3.49 12.07
CA ARG A 124 -0.32 -2.49 13.14
C ARG A 124 0.16 -3.11 14.44
N ILE A 125 1.09 -2.44 15.11
CA ILE A 125 1.65 -2.87 16.41
C ILE A 125 1.23 -2.00 17.60
N HIS A 126 0.61 -0.84 17.32
CA HIS A 126 0.08 0.11 18.31
C HIS A 126 -1.23 0.69 17.79
N GLN A 127 -2.18 0.99 18.68
CA GLN A 127 -3.45 1.63 18.31
C GLN A 127 -3.21 2.94 17.52
N SER A 128 -4.11 3.23 16.59
CA SER A 128 -4.05 4.43 15.76
C SER A 128 -5.41 5.10 15.66
N GLU A 129 -5.45 6.32 15.13
CA GLU A 129 -6.71 7.04 14.86
C GLU A 129 -7.60 6.33 13.84
N ILE A 130 -7.02 5.43 13.03
CA ILE A 130 -7.73 4.64 12.02
C ILE A 130 -8.44 3.45 12.67
N CYS A 131 -7.76 2.74 13.57
CA CYS A 131 -8.28 1.53 14.18
C CYS A 131 -7.55 1.20 15.50
N ASP A 132 -8.33 0.87 16.53
CA ASP A 132 -7.84 0.46 17.85
C ASP A 132 -7.49 -1.04 17.92
N GLU A 133 -7.86 -1.83 16.91
CA GLU A 133 -7.59 -3.26 16.87
C GLU A 133 -6.16 -3.55 16.38
N ILE A 134 -5.53 -4.52 17.05
CA ILE A 134 -4.19 -5.01 16.76
C ILE A 134 -4.31 -6.48 16.40
N PHE A 135 -3.91 -6.83 15.18
CA PHE A 135 -3.86 -8.20 14.69
C PHE A 135 -2.42 -8.71 14.72
N ASN A 136 -2.23 -9.92 15.25
CA ASN A 136 -0.98 -10.67 15.04
C ASN A 136 -1.17 -11.70 13.92
N THR A 137 -0.07 -12.33 13.49
CA THR A 137 -0.09 -13.33 12.43
C THR A 137 -1.08 -14.48 12.68
N SER A 138 -1.23 -14.93 13.93
CA SER A 138 -2.15 -16.01 14.29
C SER A 138 -3.61 -15.60 14.13
N ASP A 139 -3.94 -14.33 14.32
CA ASP A 139 -5.30 -13.82 14.09
C ASP A 139 -5.59 -13.70 12.60
N VAL A 140 -4.63 -13.21 11.82
CA VAL A 140 -4.75 -13.13 10.36
C VAL A 140 -4.98 -14.51 9.74
N LEU A 141 -4.26 -15.53 10.20
CA LEU A 141 -4.40 -16.90 9.71
C LEU A 141 -5.79 -17.51 9.95
N LYS A 142 -6.62 -16.95 10.85
CA LYS A 142 -8.00 -17.43 11.07
C LYS A 142 -8.96 -17.00 9.95
N PHE A 143 -8.56 -16.04 9.10
CA PHE A 143 -9.35 -15.54 7.99
C PHE A 143 -9.02 -16.21 6.64
N LEU A 144 -7.99 -17.06 6.60
CA LEU A 144 -7.54 -17.81 5.42
C LEU A 144 -8.04 -19.27 5.49
#